data_AF-A0A1G3TAC0-F1
#
_entry.id   AF-A0A1G3TAC0-F1
#
_cell.length_a   1.000
_cell.length_b   1.000
_cell.length_c   1.000
_cell.angle_alpha   90.00
_cell.angle_beta   90.00
_cell.angle_gamma   90.00
#
_symmetry.space_group_name_H-M   'P 1'
#
loop_
_entity.id
_entity.type
_entity.pdbx_description
1 polymer ?
#
loop_
_entity_poly.entity_id
_entity_poly.type
_entity_poly.pdbx_seq_one_letter_code
_entity_poly.pdbx_strand_id
1 'polypeptide(L)'
;MIAGMNEQDFIAYIIFGLVLNFVFSMFFGLYLSKNIGMQEMIKSKGDKEQSLLVSFSLFIPYAKMLITLYRVTILQIFFLNKGYTHKEFWIYMTSNRLNKLD
;
A
#
# COMPACT_ATOMS: atom_id res chain seq x y z
N MET A 1 -6.87 19.29 35.12
CA MET A 1 -6.47 19.31 33.71
C MET A 1 -5.42 18.22 33.47
N ILE A 2 -5.84 16.95 33.34
CA ILE A 2 -4.98 15.81 32.94
C ILE A 2 -5.81 14.73 32.21
N ALA A 3 -7.01 15.09 31.72
CA ALA A 3 -7.87 14.18 30.93
C ALA A 3 -7.81 14.55 29.44
N GLY A 4 -7.93 15.85 29.13
CA GLY A 4 -7.82 16.34 27.75
C GLY A 4 -6.43 16.25 27.11
N MET A 5 -5.34 16.22 27.91
CA MET A 5 -3.97 16.09 27.39
C MET A 5 -3.75 14.72 26.75
N ASN A 6 -4.29 13.66 27.38
CA ASN A 6 -4.15 12.29 26.90
C ASN A 6 -5.05 12.01 25.67
N GLU A 7 -6.23 12.63 25.61
CA GLU A 7 -7.14 12.54 24.47
C GLU A 7 -6.61 13.30 23.25
N GLN A 8 -6.01 14.48 23.46
CA GLN A 8 -5.39 15.28 22.41
C GLN A 8 -4.14 14.57 21.85
N ASP A 9 -3.29 14.01 22.70
CA ASP A 9 -2.13 13.22 22.28
C ASP A 9 -2.57 11.96 21.51
N PHE A 10 -3.61 11.27 21.96
CA PHE A 10 -4.18 10.12 21.27
C PHE A 10 -4.70 10.46 19.86
N ILE A 11 -5.43 11.57 19.72
CA ILE A 11 -5.89 12.07 18.41
C ILE A 11 -4.69 12.46 17.52
N ALA A 12 -3.67 13.09 18.09
CA ALA A 12 -2.45 13.46 17.36
C ALA A 12 -1.73 12.22 16.80
N TYR A 13 -1.64 11.14 17.59
CA TYR A 13 -1.11 9.85 17.11
C TYR A 13 -1.94 9.28 15.96
N ILE A 14 -3.27 9.29 16.05
CA ILE A 14 -4.15 8.81 14.97
C ILE A 14 -3.93 9.61 13.68
N ILE A 15 -3.93 10.95 13.79
CA ILE A 15 -3.73 11.84 12.64
C ILE A 15 -2.34 11.62 12.04
N PHE A 16 -1.31 11.51 12.87
CA PHE A 16 0.05 11.23 12.43
C PHE A 16 0.13 9.90 11.67
N GLY A 17 -0.48 8.83 12.18
CA GLY A 17 -0.55 7.53 11.50
C GLY A 17 -1.22 7.60 10.12
N LEU A 18 -2.30 8.38 10.00
CA LEU A 18 -2.99 8.61 8.72
C LEU A 18 -2.14 9.41 7.74
N VAL A 19 -1.49 10.49 8.18
CA VAL A 19 -0.60 11.30 7.34
C VAL A 19 0.59 10.47 6.86
N LEU A 20 1.22 9.72 7.77
CA LEU A 20 2.35 8.84 7.44
C LEU A 20 1.95 7.76 6.43
N ASN A 21 0.76 7.17 6.56
CA ASN A 21 0.22 6.21 5.58
C ASN A 21 0.07 6.84 4.19
N PHE A 22 -0.47 8.06 4.12
CA PHE A 22 -0.64 8.78 2.86
C PHE A 22 0.71 9.08 2.21
N VAL A 23 1.67 9.58 2.98
CA VAL A 23 3.02 9.90 2.52
C VAL A 23 3.72 8.65 1.97
N PHE A 24 3.71 7.53 2.71
CA PHE A 24 4.31 6.28 2.23
C PHE A 24 3.62 5.74 0.99
N SER A 25 2.28 5.78 0.93
CA SER A 25 1.54 5.34 -0.25
C SER A 25 1.88 6.20 -1.48
N MET A 26 2.04 7.51 -1.29
CA MET A 26 2.41 8.43 -2.36
C MET A 26 3.84 8.16 -2.84
N PHE A 27 4.81 8.04 -1.92
CA PHE A 27 6.20 7.72 -2.28
C PHE A 27 6.32 6.40 -3.02
N PHE A 28 5.58 5.38 -2.58
CA PHE A 28 5.54 4.09 -3.26
C PHE A 28 4.97 4.19 -4.67
N GLY A 29 3.87 4.94 -4.85
CA GLY A 29 3.30 5.20 -6.16
C GLY A 29 4.25 5.94 -7.09
N LEU A 30 4.94 6.97 -6.58
CA LEU A 30 5.95 7.72 -7.35
C LEU A 30 7.15 6.84 -7.71
N TYR A 31 7.61 5.99 -6.80
CA TYR A 31 8.68 5.04 -7.04
C TYR A 31 8.32 4.06 -8.16
N LEU A 32 7.12 3.46 -8.12
CA LEU A 32 6.65 2.59 -9.19
C LEU A 32 6.49 3.34 -10.52
N SER A 33 5.90 4.53 -10.49
CA SER A 33 5.68 5.36 -11.68
C SER A 33 6.99 5.76 -12.36
N LYS A 34 8.04 6.06 -11.58
CA LYS A 34 9.36 6.38 -12.12
C LYS A 34 10.04 5.18 -12.80
N ASN A 35 9.82 3.96 -12.30
CA ASN A 35 10.47 2.75 -12.82
C ASN A 35 9.69 2.05 -13.94
N ILE A 36 8.35 2.20 -14.00
CA ILE A 36 7.49 1.55 -15.00
C ILE A 36 7.06 2.56 -16.09
N GLY A 37 6.85 3.82 -15.71
CA GLY A 37 6.20 4.83 -16.54
C GLY A 37 4.69 4.88 -16.29
N MET A 38 4.17 6.09 -16.07
CA MET A 38 2.74 6.33 -15.73
C MET A 38 1.78 5.75 -16.77
N GLN A 39 2.11 5.86 -18.06
CA GLN A 39 1.27 5.34 -19.15
C GLN A 39 1.19 3.81 -19.15
N GLU A 40 2.29 3.12 -18.85
CA GLU A 40 2.32 1.67 -18.75
C GLU A 40 1.56 1.18 -17.51
N MET A 41 1.64 1.90 -16.38
CA MET A 41 0.87 1.56 -15.18
C MET A 41 -0.63 1.59 -15.44
N ILE A 42 -1.13 2.59 -16.17
CA ILE A 42 -2.56 2.71 -16.49
C ILE A 42 -2.99 1.59 -17.44
N LYS A 43 -2.18 1.27 -18.47
CA LYS A 43 -2.49 0.19 -19.43
C LYS A 43 -2.41 -1.22 -18.84
N SER A 44 -1.53 -1.44 -17.85
CA SER A 44 -1.31 -2.75 -17.23
C SER A 44 -2.07 -2.96 -15.93
N LYS A 45 -2.85 -1.96 -15.48
CA LYS A 45 -3.70 -2.05 -14.30
C LYS A 45 -4.82 -3.06 -14.56
N GLY A 46 -4.80 -4.19 -13.88
CA GLY A 46 -5.87 -5.18 -13.95
C GLY A 46 -7.16 -4.73 -13.26
N ASP A 47 -8.26 -5.40 -13.60
CA ASP A 47 -9.60 -5.17 -13.06
C ASP A 47 -9.78 -5.91 -11.72
N LYS A 48 -9.10 -5.40 -10.69
CA LYS A 48 -9.19 -5.96 -9.34
C LYS A 48 -10.01 -5.03 -8.47
N GLU A 49 -11.22 -5.47 -8.15
CA GLU A 49 -12.03 -4.82 -7.12
C GLU A 49 -11.24 -4.80 -5.80
N GLN A 50 -11.27 -3.64 -5.15
CA GLN A 50 -10.59 -3.43 -3.89
C GLN A 50 -11.15 -4.39 -2.85
N SER A 51 -10.38 -5.45 -2.52
CA SER A 51 -10.81 -6.49 -1.59
C SER A 51 -11.35 -5.88 -0.29
N LEU A 52 -12.54 -6.33 0.13
CA LEU A 52 -13.27 -5.80 1.29
C LEU A 52 -12.42 -5.74 2.57
N LEU A 53 -11.46 -6.67 2.73
CA LEU A 53 -10.49 -6.67 3.84
C LEU A 53 -9.58 -5.44 3.86
N VAL A 54 -9.18 -4.93 2.69
CA VAL A 54 -8.42 -3.68 2.58
C VAL A 54 -9.31 -2.49 2.93
N SER A 55 -10.61 -2.56 2.61
CA SER A 55 -11.57 -1.53 2.99
C SER A 55 -11.76 -1.47 4.51
N PHE A 56 -11.91 -2.61 5.18
CA PHE A 56 -11.99 -2.66 6.66
C PHE A 56 -10.72 -2.12 7.34
N SER A 57 -9.55 -2.30 6.74
CA SER A 57 -8.29 -1.75 7.28
C SER A 57 -8.22 -0.21 7.29
N LEU A 58 -9.09 0.49 6.52
CA LEU A 58 -9.18 1.96 6.53
C LEU A 58 -9.67 2.51 7.88
N PHE A 59 -10.39 1.71 8.66
CA PHE A 59 -10.94 2.12 9.96
C PHE A 59 -9.93 2.04 11.11
N ILE A 60 -8.77 1.41 10.90
CA ILE A 60 -7.73 1.27 11.93
C ILE A 60 -6.47 2.03 11.47
N PRO A 61 -6.15 3.20 12.07
CA PRO A 61 -5.09 4.13 11.64
C PRO A 61 -3.68 3.55 11.45
N TYR A 62 -3.42 2.33 11.94
CA TYR A 62 -2.12 1.65 11.83
C TYR A 62 -2.18 0.31 11.07
N ALA A 63 -3.36 -0.32 10.95
CA ALA A 63 -3.47 -1.61 10.26
C ALA A 63 -3.18 -1.44 8.75
N LYS A 64 -3.69 -0.36 8.15
CA LYS A 64 -3.39 -0.01 6.76
C LYS A 64 -1.90 0.26 6.52
N MET A 65 -1.19 0.80 7.52
CA MET A 65 0.26 1.04 7.44
C MET A 65 1.03 -0.27 7.37
N LEU A 66 0.67 -1.26 8.19
CA LEU A 66 1.28 -2.60 8.14
C LEU A 66 1.08 -3.25 6.77
N ILE A 67 -0.09 -3.09 6.15
CA ILE A 67 -0.36 -3.57 4.79
C ILE A 67 0.54 -2.86 3.77
N THR A 68 0.73 -1.54 3.89
CA THR A 68 1.64 -0.78 3.01
C THR A 68 3.08 -1.26 3.15
N LEU A 69 3.58 -1.45 4.38
CA LEU A 69 4.93 -1.98 4.64
C LEU A 69 5.11 -3.40 4.10
N TYR A 70 4.10 -4.26 4.26
CA TYR A 70 4.09 -5.61 3.68
C TYR A 70 4.22 -5.57 2.15
N ARG A 71 3.48 -4.67 1.48
CA ARG A 71 3.58 -4.50 0.01
C ARG A 71 4.97 -4.04 -0.43
N VAL A 72 5.59 -3.11 0.31
CA VAL A 72 6.97 -2.66 0.04
C VAL A 72 7.96 -3.80 0.24
N THR A 73 7.77 -4.59 1.30
CA THR A 73 8.64 -5.73 1.64
C THR A 73 8.59 -6.82 0.56
N ILE A 74 7.39 -7.16 0.06
CA ILE A 74 7.26 -8.12 -1.05
C ILE A 74 7.91 -7.59 -2.32
N LEU A 75 7.73 -6.30 -2.64
CA LEU A 75 8.40 -5.71 -3.80
C LEU A 75 9.91 -5.86 -3.69
N GLN A 76 10.50 -5.47 -2.56
CA GLN A 76 11.96 -5.46 -2.40
C GLN A 76 12.55 -6.87 -2.29
N ILE A 77 12.00 -7.71 -1.42
CA ILE A 77 12.58 -9.02 -1.11
C ILE A 77 12.20 -10.07 -2.15
N PHE A 78 10.97 -10.04 -2.66
CA PHE A 78 10.47 -11.14 -3.49
C PHE A 78 10.56 -10.84 -5.00
N PHE A 79 10.34 -9.59 -5.40
CA PHE A 79 10.42 -9.21 -6.81
C PHE A 79 11.83 -8.76 -7.18
N LEU A 80 12.30 -7.66 -6.58
CA LEU A 80 13.57 -7.04 -6.99
C LEU A 80 14.78 -7.95 -6.73
N ASN A 81 14.82 -8.65 -5.60
CA ASN A 81 15.92 -9.57 -5.29
C ASN A 81 15.94 -10.84 -6.16
N LYS A 82 14.81 -11.22 -6.76
CA LYS A 82 14.72 -12.35 -7.71
C LYS A 82 14.90 -11.93 -9.18
N GLY A 83 15.12 -10.63 -9.44
CA GLY A 83 15.29 -10.09 -10.79
C GLY A 83 13.97 -9.78 -11.51
N TYR A 84 12.82 -9.81 -10.82
CA TYR A 84 11.55 -9.40 -11.40
C TYR A 84 11.44 -7.87 -11.46
N THR A 85 10.69 -7.39 -12.44
CA THR A 85 10.52 -5.96 -12.70
C THR A 85 9.40 -5.35 -11.88
N HIS A 86 9.47 -4.04 -11.63
CA HIS A 86 8.39 -3.29 -10.98
C HIS A 86 7.04 -3.45 -11.70
N LYS A 87 7.06 -3.67 -13.01
CA LYS A 87 5.87 -3.91 -13.84
C LYS A 87 5.17 -5.22 -13.49
N GLU A 88 5.91 -6.30 -13.28
CA GLU A 88 5.34 -7.58 -12.86
C GLU A 88 4.74 -7.49 -11.46
N PHE A 89 5.37 -6.74 -10.57
CA PHE A 89 4.79 -6.45 -9.25
C PHE A 89 3.49 -5.66 -9.36
N TRP A 90 3.44 -4.65 -10.23
CA TRP A 90 2.23 -3.86 -10.49
C TRP A 90 1.09 -4.75 -11.02
N ILE A 91 1.38 -5.65 -11.96
CA ILE A 91 0.43 -6.62 -12.48
C ILE A 91 0.01 -7.61 -11.39
N TYR A 92 0.92 -8.09 -10.53
CA TYR A 92 0.59 -8.96 -9.40
C TYR A 92 -0.37 -8.28 -8.40
N MET A 93 -0.12 -7.00 -8.10
CA MET A 93 -0.98 -6.24 -7.20
C MET A 93 -2.37 -5.98 -7.79
N THR A 94 -2.44 -5.71 -9.09
CA THR A 94 -3.67 -5.24 -9.77
C THR A 94 -4.41 -6.34 -10.54
N SER A 95 -3.84 -7.52 -10.70
CA SER A 95 -4.49 -8.67 -11.33
C SER A 95 -5.01 -9.64 -10.28
N ASN A 96 -6.16 -10.26 -10.54
CA ASN A 96 -6.81 -11.22 -9.64
C ASN A 96 -6.24 -12.66 -9.76
N ARG A 97 -4.99 -12.81 -10.24
CA ARG A 97 -4.33 -14.11 -10.46
C ARG A 97 -3.88 -14.83 -9.18
N LEU A 98 -4.55 -14.60 -8.06
CA LEU A 98 -4.44 -15.42 -6.85
C LEU A 98 -5.45 -16.58 -6.84
N ASN A 99 -6.35 -16.68 -7.82
CA ASN A 99 -7.35 -17.75 -7.95
C ASN A 99 -7.26 -18.52 -9.28
N LYS A 100 -6.04 -18.78 -9.78
CA LYS A 100 -5.78 -19.80 -10.80
C LYS A 100 -4.45 -20.48 -10.52
N LEU A 101 -4.42 -21.23 -9.43
CA LEU A 101 -3.67 -22.48 -9.35
C LEU A 101 -4.76 -23.53 -9.23
N ASP A 102 -5.04 -24.19 -10.37
CA ASP A 102 -6.07 -25.22 -10.62
C ASP A 102 -7.52 -24.91 -10.20
#